data_AF-A0A7V2SMB3-F1
#
_entry.id   AF-A0A7V2SMB3-F1
#
_cell.length_a   1.000
_cell.length_b   1.000
_cell.length_c   1.000
_cell.angle_alpha   90.00
_cell.angle_beta   90.00
_cell.angle_gamma   90.00
#
_symmetry.space_group_name_H-M   'P 1'
#
loop_
_entity.id
_entity.type
_entity.pdbx_description
1 polymer ?
#
loop_
_entity_poly.entity_id
_entity_poly.type
_entity_poly.pdbx_seq_one_letter_code
_entity_poly.pdbx_strand_id
1 'polypeptide(L)'
;MLKILSLVIVASWVASAGALAQGNSIIVQSTTSTQNSGLFDFILPKFEKQTGIIVKVVAVGTGQALKNGRNGDGDVLLVHAKSAEEKFIAEGYGVKRFDVMYNDFVIVGLLSDPAGIAGTNDAIAALKKISASQSPFASRGDDSGTNKKELQLWKKAGIDVSRQSGS
;
A
#
# COMPACT_ATOMS: atom_id res chain seq x y z
N MET A 1 -19.47 -65.11 -42.81
CA MET A 1 -19.00 -64.51 -41.53
C MET A 1 -17.49 -64.68 -41.52
N LEU A 2 -16.59 -63.70 -41.42
CA LEU A 2 -16.60 -62.36 -40.84
C LEU A 2 -15.44 -61.57 -41.53
N LYS A 3 -15.70 -60.37 -42.04
CA LYS A 3 -14.67 -59.31 -42.32
C LYS A 3 -14.14 -58.79 -40.97
N ILE A 4 -13.06 -57.97 -40.95
CA ILE A 4 -12.52 -57.11 -39.84
C ILE A 4 -11.12 -57.60 -39.40
N LEU A 5 -10.04 -56.83 -39.29
CA LEU A 5 -9.79 -55.40 -39.48
C LEU A 5 -8.28 -55.16 -39.58
N SER A 6 -7.95 -54.09 -40.29
CA SER A 6 -6.72 -53.31 -40.31
C SER A 6 -6.04 -53.13 -38.94
N LEU A 7 -4.70 -53.29 -38.90
CA LEU A 7 -3.87 -52.74 -37.83
C LEU A 7 -2.99 -51.63 -38.44
N VAL A 8 -3.53 -50.42 -38.47
CA VAL A 8 -2.77 -49.20 -38.77
C VAL A 8 -2.08 -48.78 -37.48
N ILE A 9 -0.76 -48.92 -37.43
CA ILE A 9 0.08 -48.36 -36.36
C ILE A 9 0.14 -46.85 -36.60
N VAL A 10 -0.75 -46.10 -35.94
CA VAL A 10 -0.66 -44.65 -35.86
C VAL A 10 0.38 -44.33 -34.79
N ALA A 11 1.59 -43.97 -35.21
CA ALA A 11 2.60 -43.40 -34.35
C ALA A 11 2.15 -41.99 -33.93
N SER A 12 1.58 -41.87 -32.74
CA SER A 12 1.23 -40.60 -32.11
C SER A 12 2.51 -39.88 -31.69
N TRP A 13 3.08 -39.08 -32.60
CA TRP A 13 4.01 -38.02 -32.25
C TRP A 13 3.26 -36.97 -31.44
N VAL A 14 3.21 -37.14 -30.12
CA VAL A 14 2.87 -36.04 -29.22
C VAL A 14 4.03 -35.07 -29.31
N ALA A 15 3.89 -34.07 -30.18
CA ALA A 15 4.74 -32.90 -30.14
C ALA A 15 4.56 -32.28 -28.75
N SER A 16 5.57 -32.43 -27.89
CA SER A 16 5.74 -31.58 -26.72
C SER A 16 5.94 -30.16 -27.24
N ALA A 17 4.85 -29.47 -27.52
CA ALA A 17 4.83 -28.02 -27.55
C ALA A 17 5.26 -27.60 -26.15
N GLY A 18 6.55 -27.26 -26.01
CA GLY A 18 7.05 -26.64 -24.79
C GLY A 18 6.09 -25.51 -24.48
N ALA A 19 5.48 -25.55 -23.29
CA ALA A 19 4.64 -24.47 -22.82
C ALA A 19 5.45 -23.19 -22.98
N LEU A 20 5.09 -22.36 -23.96
CA LEU A 20 5.66 -21.03 -24.10
C LEU A 20 5.43 -20.37 -22.74
N ALA A 21 6.53 -20.02 -22.07
CA ALA A 21 6.51 -19.41 -20.76
C ALA A 21 5.42 -18.32 -20.75
N GLN A 22 4.38 -18.51 -19.92
CA GLN A 22 3.46 -17.43 -19.58
C GLN A 22 4.36 -16.26 -19.19
N GLY A 23 4.26 -15.14 -19.91
CA GLY A 23 5.18 -14.01 -19.72
C GLY A 23 5.38 -13.72 -18.24
N ASN A 24 6.64 -13.55 -17.83
CA ASN A 24 7.00 -13.36 -16.43
C ASN A 24 6.21 -12.17 -15.88
N SER A 25 5.19 -12.43 -15.08
CA SER A 25 4.39 -11.38 -14.47
C SER A 25 4.13 -11.67 -13.02
N ILE A 26 4.01 -10.60 -12.24
CA ILE A 26 3.65 -10.65 -10.83
C ILE A 26 2.45 -9.75 -10.56
N ILE A 27 1.62 -10.14 -9.62
CA ILE A 27 0.48 -9.38 -9.12
C ILE A 27 0.87 -8.74 -7.79
N VAL A 28 0.81 -7.42 -7.74
CA VAL A 28 1.07 -6.63 -6.53
C VAL A 28 -0.26 -6.17 -5.95
N GLN A 29 -0.58 -6.64 -4.74
CA GLN A 29 -1.69 -6.11 -3.94
C GLN A 29 -1.21 -4.85 -3.22
N SER A 30 -1.88 -3.72 -3.46
CA SER A 30 -1.45 -2.41 -2.95
C SER A 30 -2.63 -1.54 -2.53
N THR A 31 -2.33 -0.33 -2.05
CA THR A 31 -3.33 0.63 -1.61
C THR A 31 -3.65 1.67 -2.68
N THR A 32 -4.91 2.14 -2.69
CA THR A 32 -5.33 3.25 -3.57
C THR A 32 -4.49 4.51 -3.35
N SER A 33 -4.09 4.82 -2.11
CA SER A 33 -3.21 5.98 -1.84
C SER A 33 -1.81 5.83 -2.43
N THR A 34 -1.25 4.61 -2.43
CA THR A 34 0.02 4.33 -3.11
C THR A 34 -0.12 4.48 -4.63
N GLN A 35 -1.19 3.97 -5.24
CA GLN A 35 -1.45 4.16 -6.67
C GLN A 35 -1.56 5.64 -7.03
N ASN A 36 -2.36 6.39 -6.27
CA ASN A 36 -2.63 7.81 -6.54
C ASN A 36 -1.40 8.72 -6.33
N SER A 37 -0.33 8.22 -5.69
CA SER A 37 0.93 8.96 -5.59
C SER A 37 1.70 9.06 -6.91
N GLY A 38 1.33 8.24 -7.92
CA GLY A 38 2.08 8.13 -9.18
C GLY A 38 3.35 7.26 -9.09
N LEU A 39 3.62 6.65 -7.92
CA LEU A 39 4.80 5.80 -7.73
C LEU A 39 4.89 4.69 -8.78
N PHE A 40 3.81 3.94 -8.99
CA PHE A 40 3.82 2.79 -9.89
C PHE A 40 4.06 3.18 -11.34
N ASP A 41 3.44 4.26 -11.81
CA ASP A 41 3.64 4.78 -13.16
C ASP A 41 5.11 5.15 -13.40
N PHE A 42 5.83 5.58 -12.35
CA PHE A 42 7.23 5.94 -12.43
C PHE A 42 8.20 4.75 -12.35
N ILE A 43 7.95 3.79 -11.45
CA ILE A 43 8.91 2.71 -11.16
C ILE A 43 8.71 1.46 -12.01
N LEU A 44 7.46 1.10 -12.34
CA LEU A 44 7.16 -0.16 -13.01
C LEU A 44 7.73 -0.23 -14.44
N PRO A 45 7.70 0.84 -15.26
CA PRO A 45 8.34 0.80 -16.58
C PRO A 45 9.86 0.55 -16.51
N LYS A 46 10.52 1.08 -15.47
CA LYS A 46 11.96 0.87 -15.25
C LYS A 46 12.25 -0.55 -14.78
N PHE A 47 11.43 -1.05 -13.87
CA PHE A 47 11.51 -2.43 -13.38
C PHE A 47 11.31 -3.44 -14.51
N GLU A 48 10.28 -3.27 -15.34
CA GLU A 48 10.01 -4.13 -16.49
C GLU A 48 11.15 -4.08 -17.50
N LYS A 49 11.68 -2.89 -17.83
CA LYS A 49 12.83 -2.75 -18.73
C LYS A 49 14.09 -3.48 -18.23
N GLN A 50 14.31 -3.51 -16.92
CA GLN A 50 15.50 -4.13 -16.32
C GLN A 50 15.36 -5.65 -16.14
N THR A 51 14.16 -6.14 -15.85
CA THR A 51 13.94 -7.52 -15.43
C THR A 51 13.20 -8.36 -16.46
N GLY A 52 12.49 -7.72 -17.40
CA GLY A 52 11.52 -8.37 -18.28
C GLY A 52 10.24 -8.81 -17.58
N ILE A 53 10.02 -8.44 -16.32
CA ILE A 53 8.86 -8.84 -15.52
C ILE A 53 7.78 -7.77 -15.58
N ILE A 54 6.57 -8.17 -16.01
CA ILE A 54 5.39 -7.32 -16.04
C ILE A 54 4.75 -7.30 -14.65
N VAL A 55 4.47 -6.11 -14.12
CA VAL A 55 3.82 -5.97 -12.80
C VAL A 55 2.37 -5.53 -12.97
N LYS A 56 1.44 -6.31 -12.44
CA LYS A 56 0.00 -6.02 -12.43
C LYS A 56 -0.40 -5.54 -11.05
N VAL A 57 -0.85 -4.30 -10.91
CA VAL A 57 -1.22 -3.72 -9.60
C VAL A 57 -2.72 -3.83 -9.38
N VAL A 58 -3.12 -4.31 -8.20
CA VAL A 58 -4.49 -4.25 -7.69
C VAL A 58 -4.50 -3.27 -6.51
N ALA A 59 -5.07 -2.09 -6.71
CA ALA A 59 -5.09 -1.01 -5.72
C ALA A 59 -6.45 -0.93 -5.01
N VAL A 60 -6.47 -1.26 -3.71
CA VAL A 60 -7.69 -1.32 -2.88
C VAL A 60 -7.44 -0.70 -1.49
N GLY A 61 -8.40 -0.75 -0.57
CA GLY A 61 -8.12 -0.39 0.84
C GLY A 61 -7.14 -1.37 1.50
N THR A 62 -6.33 -0.91 2.47
CA THR A 62 -5.30 -1.74 3.13
C THR A 62 -5.83 -3.07 3.66
N GLY A 63 -7.00 -3.08 4.31
CA GLY A 63 -7.61 -4.31 4.81
C GLY A 63 -7.98 -5.29 3.70
N GLN A 64 -8.45 -4.78 2.56
CA GLN A 64 -8.76 -5.62 1.40
C GLN A 64 -7.48 -6.15 0.72
N ALA A 65 -6.43 -5.34 0.61
CA ALA A 65 -5.15 -5.79 0.06
C ALA A 65 -4.54 -6.94 0.89
N LEU A 66 -4.56 -6.82 2.21
CA LEU A 66 -4.14 -7.89 3.13
C LEU A 66 -5.04 -9.14 2.98
N LYS A 67 -6.35 -8.97 2.83
CA LYS A 67 -7.28 -10.09 2.61
C LYS A 67 -6.98 -10.82 1.29
N ASN A 68 -6.74 -10.08 0.21
CA ASN A 68 -6.36 -10.63 -1.09
C ASN A 68 -5.04 -11.42 -0.98
N GLY A 69 -4.02 -10.85 -0.33
CA GLY A 69 -2.76 -11.54 -0.09
C GLY A 69 -2.94 -12.84 0.70
N ARG A 70 -3.78 -12.82 1.74
CA ARG A 70 -4.10 -14.02 2.54
C ARG A 70 -4.78 -15.13 1.71
N ASN A 71 -5.57 -14.75 0.73
CA ASN A 71 -6.26 -15.68 -0.17
C ASN A 71 -5.37 -16.22 -1.30
N GLY A 72 -4.15 -15.70 -1.46
CA GLY A 72 -3.28 -16.02 -2.59
C GLY A 72 -3.63 -15.29 -3.89
N ASP A 73 -4.40 -14.20 -3.81
CA ASP A 73 -4.81 -13.39 -4.98
C ASP A 73 -3.68 -12.47 -5.50
N GLY A 74 -2.47 -12.55 -4.95
CA GLY A 74 -1.30 -11.82 -5.43
C GLY A 74 0.01 -12.35 -4.88
N ASP A 75 1.10 -12.02 -5.58
CA ASP A 75 2.44 -12.54 -5.31
C ASP A 75 3.21 -11.66 -4.31
N VAL A 76 2.92 -10.35 -4.31
CA VAL A 76 3.59 -9.36 -3.48
C VAL A 76 2.56 -8.43 -2.85
N LEU A 77 2.78 -8.07 -1.59
CA LEU A 77 1.99 -7.08 -0.88
C LEU A 77 2.82 -5.79 -0.66
N LEU A 78 2.33 -4.65 -1.14
CA LEU A 78 2.92 -3.34 -0.88
C LEU A 78 1.90 -2.43 -0.19
N VAL A 79 1.93 -2.38 1.13
CA VAL A 79 1.01 -1.61 1.97
C VAL A 79 1.76 -0.76 3.01
N HIS A 80 1.04 0.03 3.81
CA HIS A 80 1.61 0.99 4.77
C HIS A 80 0.95 0.93 6.16
N ALA A 81 0.64 -0.28 6.64
CA ALA A 81 0.09 -0.53 7.96
C ALA A 81 0.95 -1.54 8.74
N LYS A 82 2.11 -1.09 9.22
CA LYS A 82 3.15 -1.92 9.86
C LYS A 82 2.62 -2.96 10.85
N SER A 83 1.77 -2.58 11.81
CA SER A 83 1.23 -3.53 12.80
C SER A 83 0.40 -4.66 12.15
N ALA A 84 -0.35 -4.35 11.09
CA ALA A 84 -1.12 -5.34 10.35
C ALA A 84 -0.20 -6.22 9.46
N GLU A 85 0.86 -5.64 8.88
CA GLU A 85 1.88 -6.38 8.13
C GLU A 85 2.66 -7.36 9.02
N GLU A 86 3.09 -6.92 10.20
CA GLU A 86 3.80 -7.78 11.16
C GLU A 86 2.92 -8.95 11.61
N LYS A 87 1.64 -8.70 11.88
CA LYS A 87 0.66 -9.75 12.17
C LYS A 87 0.49 -10.71 10.98
N PHE A 88 0.41 -10.20 9.76
CA PHE A 88 0.26 -11.01 8.55
C PHE A 88 1.43 -12.00 8.35
N ILE A 89 2.66 -11.56 8.63
CA ILE A 89 3.85 -12.43 8.62
C ILE A 89 3.80 -13.44 9.77
N ALA A 90 3.47 -12.98 10.99
CA ALA A 90 3.41 -13.85 12.17
C ALA A 90 2.35 -14.97 12.05
N GLU A 91 1.27 -14.72 11.31
CA GLU A 91 0.23 -15.70 11.00
C GLU A 91 0.60 -16.62 9.82
N GLY A 92 1.78 -16.46 9.21
CA GLY A 92 2.31 -17.34 8.17
C GLY A 92 1.82 -17.02 6.75
N TYR A 93 1.17 -15.87 6.52
CA TYR A 93 0.65 -15.50 5.20
C TYR A 93 1.68 -14.82 4.30
N GLY A 94 2.83 -14.41 4.83
CA GLY A 94 3.94 -13.87 4.04
C GLY A 94 5.29 -14.32 4.57
N VAL A 95 6.26 -14.41 3.68
CA VAL A 95 7.59 -14.95 3.98
C VAL A 95 8.45 -13.97 4.76
N LYS A 96 8.45 -12.69 4.35
CA LYS A 96 9.27 -11.64 4.95
C LYS A 96 8.72 -10.26 4.63
N ARG A 97 8.91 -9.32 5.56
CA ARG A 97 8.60 -7.89 5.40
C ARG A 97 9.88 -7.12 5.06
N PHE A 98 9.78 -6.20 4.10
CA PHE A 98 10.85 -5.28 3.74
C PHE A 98 10.34 -3.85 3.82
N ASP A 99 11.09 -2.97 4.48
CA ASP A 99 10.83 -1.54 4.46
C ASP A 99 11.31 -0.96 3.12
N VAL A 100 10.42 -0.26 2.40
CA VAL A 100 10.72 0.34 1.09
C VAL A 100 10.73 1.86 1.17
N MET A 101 9.73 2.44 1.84
CA MET A 101 9.50 3.88 1.91
C MET A 101 8.61 4.20 3.12
N TYR A 102 8.59 5.47 3.51
CA TYR A 102 7.72 5.99 4.56
C TYR A 102 7.05 7.28 4.08
N ASN A 103 5.90 7.58 4.67
CA ASN A 103 5.26 8.87 4.47
C ASN A 103 5.84 9.89 5.43
N ASP A 104 6.02 11.11 4.93
CA ASP A 104 6.23 12.28 5.78
C ASP A 104 4.90 13.05 5.95
N PHE A 105 4.70 13.61 7.12
CA PHE A 105 3.52 14.42 7.44
C PHE A 105 3.99 15.82 7.81
N VAL A 106 3.49 16.80 7.07
CA VAL A 106 3.82 18.22 7.29
C VAL A 106 2.62 18.97 7.85
N ILE A 107 2.89 19.92 8.74
CA ILE A 107 1.91 20.92 9.17
C ILE A 107 2.10 22.13 8.27
N VAL A 108 1.03 22.54 7.60
CA VAL A 108 1.00 23.71 6.70
C VAL A 108 0.07 24.77 7.26
N GLY A 109 0.37 26.04 6.97
CA GLY A 109 -0.40 27.17 7.48
C GLY A 109 -0.16 28.44 6.68
N LEU A 110 -0.70 29.55 7.17
CA LEU A 110 -0.53 30.88 6.56
C LEU A 110 0.94 31.34 6.62
N LEU A 111 1.36 32.13 5.62
CA LEU A 111 2.70 32.73 5.58
C LEU A 111 2.99 33.64 6.79
N SER A 112 1.96 34.24 7.40
CA SER A 112 2.11 35.06 8.60
C SER A 112 2.45 34.27 9.86
N ASP A 113 2.36 32.94 9.82
CA ASP A 113 2.66 32.03 10.94
C ASP A 113 2.09 32.49 12.29
N PRO A 114 0.75 32.62 12.45
CA PRO A 114 0.15 33.14 13.68
C PRO A 114 0.45 32.29 14.93
N ALA A 115 0.84 31.02 14.75
CA ALA A 115 1.21 30.11 15.83
C ALA A 115 2.73 30.10 16.13
N GLY A 116 3.56 30.76 15.31
CA GLY A 116 5.01 30.80 15.49
C GLY A 116 5.67 29.42 15.44
N ILE A 117 5.25 28.56 14.49
CA ILE A 117 5.74 27.18 14.35
C ILE A 117 6.64 26.96 13.14
N ALA A 118 6.81 27.95 12.25
CA ALA A 118 7.65 27.80 11.06
C ALA A 118 9.09 27.41 11.43
N GLY A 119 9.66 26.47 10.68
CA GLY A 119 11.03 25.97 10.90
C GLY A 119 11.19 24.95 12.04
N THR A 120 10.12 24.60 12.76
CA THR A 120 10.18 23.50 13.72
C THR A 120 10.20 22.13 13.04
N ASN A 121 11.02 21.23 13.55
CA ASN A 121 10.99 19.80 13.18
C ASN A 121 10.29 18.94 14.26
N ASP A 122 9.74 19.58 15.29
CA ASP A 122 8.99 18.90 16.35
C ASP A 122 7.48 19.17 16.19
N ALA A 123 6.79 18.19 15.62
CA ALA A 123 5.34 18.24 15.43
C ALA A 123 4.57 18.34 16.76
N ILE A 124 5.07 17.74 17.85
CA ILE A 124 4.40 17.79 19.15
C ILE A 124 4.50 19.19 19.75
N ALA A 125 5.68 19.80 19.69
CA ALA A 125 5.87 21.20 20.10
C ALA A 125 5.03 22.16 19.24
N ALA A 126 4.94 21.92 17.94
CA ALA A 126 4.10 22.70 17.02
C ALA A 126 2.62 22.66 17.42
N LEU A 127 2.07 21.46 17.66
CA LEU A 127 0.67 21.29 18.07
C LEU A 127 0.37 21.97 19.42
N LYS A 128 1.31 21.91 20.37
CA LYS A 128 1.18 22.64 21.64
C LYS A 128 1.12 24.15 21.42
N LYS A 129 1.96 24.70 20.55
CA LYS A 129 1.94 26.13 20.21
C LYS A 129 0.64 26.53 19.52
N ILE A 130 0.18 25.75 18.53
CA ILE A 130 -1.11 25.98 17.84
C ILE A 130 -2.26 26.05 18.85
N SER A 131 -2.30 25.11 19.81
CA SER A 131 -3.32 25.09 20.85
C SER A 131 -3.21 26.29 21.80
N ALA A 132 -2.00 26.65 22.22
CA ALA A 132 -1.77 27.78 23.13
C ALA A 132 -2.09 29.14 22.49
N SER A 133 -1.80 29.32 21.20
CA SER A 133 -2.15 30.53 20.44
C SER A 133 -3.61 30.55 19.98
N GLN A 134 -4.37 29.47 20.23
CA GLN A 134 -5.73 29.26 19.73
C GLN A 134 -5.83 29.48 18.21
N SER A 135 -4.75 29.19 17.48
CA SER A 135 -4.74 29.31 16.03
C SER A 135 -5.65 28.25 15.41
N PRO A 136 -6.45 28.60 14.36
CA PRO A 136 -7.33 27.63 13.72
C PRO A 136 -6.54 26.42 13.20
N PHE A 137 -7.09 25.23 13.45
CA PHE A 137 -6.53 23.98 12.97
C PHE A 137 -7.63 23.16 12.28
N ALA A 138 -7.43 22.83 11.00
CA ALA A 138 -8.38 22.05 10.23
C ALA A 138 -8.03 20.55 10.36
N SER A 139 -8.90 19.79 11.04
CA SER A 139 -8.83 18.34 11.05
C SER A 139 -9.40 17.77 9.76
N ARG A 140 -8.89 16.60 9.34
CA ARG A 140 -9.52 15.84 8.25
C ARG A 140 -10.90 15.29 8.63
N GLY A 141 -11.09 14.93 9.90
CA GLY A 141 -12.39 14.52 10.46
C GLY A 141 -13.09 13.34 9.76
N ASP A 142 -12.36 12.50 9.03
CA ASP A 142 -12.92 11.51 8.10
C ASP A 142 -12.47 10.06 8.36
N ASP A 143 -11.93 9.78 9.56
CA ASP A 143 -11.40 8.46 9.97
C ASP A 143 -10.28 7.88 9.07
N SER A 144 -9.74 8.68 8.17
CA SER A 144 -8.63 8.29 7.29
C SER A 144 -7.33 8.02 8.05
N GLY A 145 -6.34 7.42 7.37
CA GLY A 145 -5.00 7.26 7.94
C GLY A 145 -4.36 8.59 8.36
N THR A 146 -4.61 9.67 7.61
CA THR A 146 -4.16 11.03 7.96
C THR A 146 -4.84 11.52 9.23
N ASN A 147 -6.16 11.38 9.34
CA ASN A 147 -6.88 11.77 10.55
C ASN A 147 -6.45 10.95 11.78
N LYS A 148 -6.24 9.65 11.64
CA LYS A 148 -5.72 8.81 12.73
C LYS A 148 -4.31 9.23 13.16
N LYS A 149 -3.43 9.58 12.21
CA LYS A 149 -2.09 10.09 12.52
C LYS A 149 -2.15 11.43 13.25
N GLU A 150 -3.00 12.34 12.80
CA GLU A 150 -3.28 13.63 13.44
C GLU A 150 -3.75 13.44 14.89
N LEU A 151 -4.78 12.63 15.13
CA LEU A 151 -5.31 12.34 16.47
C LEU A 151 -4.26 11.71 17.40
N GLN A 152 -3.40 10.83 16.86
CA GLN A 152 -2.27 10.28 17.62
C GLN A 152 -1.26 11.35 18.03
N LEU A 153 -0.99 12.34 17.16
CA LEU A 153 -0.08 13.45 17.47
C LEU A 153 -0.68 14.38 18.53
N TRP A 154 -1.97 14.73 18.42
CA TRP A 154 -2.68 15.51 19.44
C TRP A 154 -2.65 14.82 20.81
N LYS A 155 -2.95 13.52 20.86
CA LYS A 155 -2.85 12.72 22.08
C LYS A 155 -1.44 12.74 22.67
N LYS A 156 -0.40 12.62 21.84
CA LYS A 156 1.00 12.72 22.28
C LYS A 156 1.38 14.12 22.77
N ALA A 157 0.73 15.17 22.26
CA ALA A 157 0.85 16.52 22.77
C ALA A 157 0.16 16.73 24.12
N GLY A 158 -0.63 15.74 24.58
CA GLY A 158 -1.38 15.83 25.83
C GLY A 158 -2.64 16.69 25.71
N ILE A 159 -3.14 16.90 24.48
CA ILE A 159 -4.28 17.78 24.19
C ILE A 159 -5.44 16.92 23.72
N ASP A 160 -6.58 17.02 24.42
CA ASP A 160 -7.81 16.35 24.04
C ASP A 160 -8.62 17.22 23.09
N VAL A 161 -8.56 16.88 21.79
CA VAL A 161 -9.27 17.58 20.72
C VAL A 161 -10.70 17.08 20.53
N SER A 162 -11.14 16.03 21.25
CA SER A 162 -12.52 15.50 21.10
C SER A 162 -13.59 16.48 21.60
N ARG A 163 -13.20 17.45 22.42
CA ARG A 163 -14.07 18.53 22.93
C ARG A 163 -13.91 19.86 22.18
N GLN A 164 -12.94 19.94 21.27
CA GLN A 164 -12.59 21.17 20.55
C GLN A 164 -12.99 21.13 19.07
N SER A 165 -13.62 20.06 18.61
CA SER A 165 -14.14 19.93 17.26
C SER A 165 -15.44 20.73 17.10
N GLY A 166 -15.33 21.96 16.58
CA GLY A 166 -16.41 22.72 15.96
C GLY A 166 -17.40 23.38 16.94
N SER A 167 -17.11 24.63 17.30
CA SER A 167 -18.11 25.69 17.42
C SER A 167 -17.96 26.63 16.22
#